data_AF-A0AAP5KNT0-F1
#
_entry.id   AF-A0AAP5KNT0-F1
#
_cell.length_a   1.000
_cell.length_b   1.000
_cell.length_c   1.000
_cell.angle_alpha   90.00
_cell.angle_beta   90.00
_cell.angle_gamma   90.00
#
_symmetry.space_group_name_H-M   'P 1'
#
loop_
_entity.id
_entity.type
_entity.pdbx_description
1 polymer ?
#
loop_
_entity_poly.entity_id
_entity_poly.type
_entity_poly.pdbx_seq_one_letter_code
_entity_poly.pdbx_strand_id
1 'polypeptide(L)'
;MKISEMKNIGVVNEEKLEQVGITTPDQLRELGTEAAFLKIRHLVDDGACLHLLYGLEGAIQDIPKRELSERRKAELRDFFKKLD
;
A
#
# COMPACT_ATOMS: atom_id res chain seq x y z
N MET A 1 -9.93 13.60 -6.04
CA MET A 1 -8.99 13.29 -4.94
C MET A 1 -7.86 12.47 -5.54
N LYS A 2 -6.63 12.90 -5.28
CA LYS A 2 -5.42 12.19 -5.69
C LYS A 2 -5.06 11.10 -4.68
N ILE A 3 -4.21 10.16 -5.08
CA ILE A 3 -3.71 9.13 -4.18
C ILE A 3 -2.74 9.74 -3.15
N SER A 4 -1.93 10.73 -3.55
CA SER A 4 -1.03 11.45 -2.64
C SER A 4 -1.74 12.30 -1.58
N GLU A 5 -3.05 12.50 -1.70
CA GLU A 5 -3.88 13.15 -0.68
C GLU A 5 -4.41 12.14 0.37
N MET A 6 -4.25 10.83 0.12
CA MET A 6 -4.63 9.79 1.07
C MET A 6 -3.67 9.75 2.25
N LYS A 7 -4.19 9.34 3.41
CA LYS A 7 -3.35 9.16 4.59
C LYS A 7 -2.22 8.16 4.30
N ASN A 8 -1.01 8.53 4.72
CA ASN A 8 0.21 7.72 4.63
C ASN A 8 0.82 7.53 3.23
N ILE A 9 0.23 8.12 2.18
CA ILE A 9 0.75 8.04 0.81
C ILE A 9 1.22 9.41 0.38
N GLY A 10 2.50 9.52 0.05
CA GLY A 10 3.08 10.73 -0.56
C GLY A 10 3.23 10.57 -2.07
N VAL A 11 3.65 11.64 -2.74
CA VAL A 11 3.82 11.72 -4.20
C VAL A 11 4.67 10.56 -4.75
N VAL A 12 5.77 10.20 -4.08
CA VAL A 12 6.64 9.08 -4.51
C VAL A 12 5.89 7.74 -4.55
N ASN A 13 5.00 7.49 -3.61
CA ASN A 13 4.23 6.24 -3.59
C ASN A 13 3.05 6.28 -4.57
N GLU A 14 2.49 7.48 -4.84
CA GLU A 14 1.53 7.68 -5.92
C GLU A 14 2.17 7.39 -7.28
N GLU A 15 3.37 7.92 -7.56
CA GLU A 15 4.09 7.65 -8.81
C GLU A 15 4.37 6.14 -9.02
N LYS A 16 4.66 5.40 -7.95
CA LYS A 16 4.81 3.94 -8.01
C LYS A 16 3.50 3.23 -8.32
N LEU A 17 2.39 3.69 -7.73
CA LEU A 17 1.06 3.17 -7.99
C LEU A 17 0.63 3.44 -9.45
N GLU A 18 0.90 4.64 -9.96
CA GLU A 18 0.62 5.00 -11.35
C GLU A 18 1.40 4.12 -12.34
N GLN A 19 2.69 3.84 -12.06
CA GLN A 19 3.52 2.95 -12.88
C GLN A 19 2.98 1.52 -12.97
N VAL A 20 2.19 1.07 -11.99
CA VAL A 20 1.54 -0.25 -12.01
C VAL A 20 0.06 -0.19 -12.41
N GLY A 21 -0.38 0.96 -12.93
CA GLY A 21 -1.72 1.17 -13.48
C GLY A 21 -2.79 1.53 -12.44
N ILE A 22 -2.41 1.96 -11.24
CA ILE A 22 -3.32 2.39 -10.17
C ILE A 22 -3.23 3.92 -10.08
N THR A 23 -4.18 4.61 -10.69
CA THR A 23 -4.17 6.08 -10.84
C THR A 23 -5.25 6.76 -10.01
N THR A 24 -6.17 6.00 -9.40
CA THR A 24 -7.23 6.55 -8.54
C THR A 24 -7.31 5.88 -7.16
N PRO A 25 -7.76 6.61 -6.12
CA PRO A 25 -8.03 6.02 -4.80
C PRO A 25 -9.01 4.83 -4.86
N ASP A 26 -10.00 4.88 -5.75
CA ASP A 26 -11.00 3.81 -5.87
C ASP A 26 -10.40 2.54 -6.48
N GLN A 27 -9.51 2.67 -7.47
CA GLN A 27 -8.75 1.53 -7.99
C GLN A 27 -7.87 0.90 -6.90
N LEU A 28 -7.23 1.72 -6.06
CA LEU A 28 -6.43 1.23 -4.95
C LEU A 28 -7.30 0.45 -3.94
N ARG A 29 -8.50 0.95 -3.62
CA ARG A 29 -9.45 0.28 -2.72
C ARG A 29 -10.00 -1.01 -3.31
N GLU A 30 -10.36 -1.00 -4.59
CA GLU A 30 -10.88 -2.17 -5.31
C GLU A 30 -9.84 -3.28 -5.41
N LEU A 31 -8.59 -2.92 -5.72
CA LEU A 31 -7.49 -3.87 -5.83
C LEU A 31 -7.07 -4.41 -4.46
N GLY A 32 -7.05 -3.55 -3.44
CA GLY A 32 -6.64 -3.89 -2.09
C GLY A 32 -5.13 -3.83 -1.85
N THR A 33 -4.77 -3.80 -0.57
CA THR A 33 -3.40 -3.56 -0.08
C THR A 33 -2.38 -4.57 -0.60
N GLU A 34 -2.62 -5.87 -0.41
CA GLU A 34 -1.67 -6.91 -0.75
C GLU A 34 -1.39 -6.97 -2.25
N ALA A 35 -2.43 -6.87 -3.08
CA ALA A 35 -2.28 -6.92 -4.53
C ALA A 35 -1.62 -5.66 -5.11
N ALA A 36 -1.96 -4.47 -4.59
CA ALA A 36 -1.27 -3.23 -4.94
C ALA A 36 0.22 -3.29 -4.57
N PHE A 37 0.53 -3.79 -3.37
CA PHE A 37 1.91 -3.96 -2.90
C PHE A 37 2.71 -4.92 -3.79
N LEU A 38 2.16 -6.07 -4.15
CA LEU A 38 2.84 -7.05 -5.03
C LEU A 38 3.15 -6.45 -6.40
N LYS A 39 2.19 -5.71 -6.98
CA LYS A 39 2.42 -5.02 -8.26
C LYS A 39 3.61 -4.06 -8.15
N ILE A 40 3.64 -3.21 -7.12
CA ILE A 40 4.76 -2.28 -6.91
C ILE A 40 6.06 -3.06 -6.73
N ARG A 41 6.07 -4.08 -5.85
CA ARG A 41 7.27 -4.86 -5.53
C ARG A 41 7.87 -5.57 -6.74
N HIS A 42 7.02 -6.13 -7.61
CA HIS A 42 7.49 -6.93 -8.75
C HIS A 42 7.81 -6.11 -10.00
N LEU A 43 7.17 -4.95 -10.18
CA LEU A 43 7.26 -4.18 -11.42
C LEU A 43 8.06 -2.89 -11.29
N VAL A 44 8.23 -2.36 -10.07
CA VAL A 44 8.78 -1.01 -9.86
C VAL A 44 9.87 -0.97 -8.79
N ASP A 45 9.69 -1.64 -7.66
CA ASP A 45 10.55 -1.50 -6.49
C ASP A 45 10.68 -2.82 -5.70
N ASP A 46 11.65 -3.65 -6.07
CA ASP A 46 11.94 -4.92 -5.38
C ASP A 46 12.26 -4.73 -3.88
N GLY A 47 12.80 -3.56 -3.53
CA GLY A 47 13.06 -3.09 -2.16
C GLY A 47 11.85 -2.57 -1.40
N ALA A 48 10.64 -2.61 -1.98
CA ALA A 48 9.41 -2.19 -1.32
C ALA A 48 9.26 -2.88 0.04
N CYS A 49 9.21 -2.09 1.11
CA CYS A 49 9.30 -2.57 2.47
C CYS A 49 7.94 -2.63 3.17
N LEU A 50 7.90 -3.28 4.35
CA LEU A 50 6.70 -3.40 5.19
C LEU A 50 6.02 -2.05 5.52
N HIS A 51 6.78 -0.95 5.57
CA HIS A 51 6.21 0.39 5.82
C HIS A 51 5.33 0.88 4.67
N LEU A 52 5.63 0.51 3.42
CA LEU A 52 4.77 0.80 2.28
C LEU A 52 3.48 -0.01 2.38
N LEU A 53 3.58 -1.30 2.70
CA LEU A 53 2.41 -2.18 2.87
C LEU A 53 1.43 -1.63 3.91
N TYR A 54 1.91 -1.18 5.07
CA TYR A 54 1.06 -0.51 6.07
C TYR A 54 0.54 0.85 5.61
N GLY A 55 1.33 1.58 4.82
CA GLY A 55 0.91 2.85 4.24
C GLY A 55 -0.32 2.67 3.35
N LEU A 56 -0.30 1.67 2.47
CA LEU A 56 -1.41 1.32 1.58
C LEU A 56 -2.66 0.92 2.36
N GLU A 57 -2.53 0.07 3.38
CA GLU A 57 -3.67 -0.32 4.22
C GLU A 57 -4.28 0.88 4.95
N GLY A 58 -3.44 1.73 5.54
CA GLY A 58 -3.91 2.94 6.22
C GLY A 58 -4.59 3.92 5.25
N ALA A 59 -4.09 4.00 4.02
CA ALA A 59 -4.71 4.80 2.97
C ALA A 59 -6.11 4.28 2.60
N ILE A 60 -6.24 2.97 2.39
CA ILE A 60 -7.50 2.31 2.03
C ILE A 60 -8.54 2.46 3.15
N GLN A 61 -8.13 2.29 4.42
CA GLN A 61 -9.00 2.47 5.59
C GLN A 61 -9.25 3.93 5.96
N ASP A 62 -8.60 4.88 5.28
CA ASP A 62 -8.57 6.30 5.64
C ASP A 62 -8.21 6.55 7.12
N ILE A 63 -7.16 5.90 7.61
CA ILE A 63 -6.60 6.14 8.96
C ILE A 63 -5.07 6.26 8.94
N PRO A 64 -4.46 6.98 9.91
CA PRO A 64 -3.01 6.94 10.10
C PRO A 64 -2.54 5.49 10.31
N LYS A 65 -1.47 5.05 9.64
CA LYS A 65 -1.00 3.65 9.69
C LYS A 65 -0.66 3.16 11.11
N ARG A 66 -0.36 4.09 12.03
CA ARG A 66 -0.13 3.79 13.46
C ARG A 66 -1.40 3.26 14.15
N GLU A 67 -2.57 3.65 13.68
CA GLU A 67 -3.90 3.29 14.19
C GLU A 67 -4.45 2.00 13.57
N LEU A 68 -3.73 1.38 12.61
CA LEU A 68 -4.06 0.04 12.16
C LEU A 68 -4.11 -0.92 13.35
N SER A 69 -5.17 -1.73 13.41
CA SER A 69 -5.30 -2.73 14.46
C SER A 69 -4.09 -3.68 14.48
N GLU A 70 -3.69 -4.12 15.67
CA GLU A 70 -2.56 -5.05 15.80
C GLU A 70 -2.79 -6.37 15.07
N ARG A 71 -4.05 -6.82 14.99
CA ARG A 71 -4.45 -7.97 14.17
C ARG A 71 -4.11 -7.74 12.69
N ARG A 72 -4.54 -6.61 12.12
CA ARG A 72 -4.28 -6.33 10.69
C ARG A 72 -2.80 -6.13 10.42
N LYS A 73 -2.05 -5.48 11.32
CA LYS A 73 -0.58 -5.39 11.22
C LYS A 73 0.06 -6.78 11.25
N ALA A 74 -0.42 -7.70 12.08
CA ALA A 74 0.09 -9.07 12.13
C ALA A 74 -0.16 -9.82 10.81
N GLU A 75 -1.37 -9.75 10.27
CA GLU A 75 -1.71 -10.34 8.95
C GLU A 75 -0.79 -9.82 7.85
N LEU A 76 -0.57 -8.50 7.78
CA LEU A 76 0.30 -7.88 6.79
C LEU A 76 1.78 -8.24 6.98
N ARG A 77 2.25 -8.40 8.23
CA ARG A 77 3.60 -8.92 8.51
C ARG A 77 3.77 -10.34 8.04
N ASP A 78 2.80 -11.20 8.31
CA ASP A 78 2.88 -12.61 7.94
C ASP A 78 2.72 -12.80 6.43
N PHE A 79 1.96 -11.92 5.77
CA PHE A 79 1.97 -11.80 4.32
C PHE A 79 3.35 -11.41 3.80
N PHE A 80 3.95 -10.33 4.33
CA PHE A 80 5.26 -9.84 3.88
C PHE A 80 6.38 -10.87 4.06
N LYS A 81 6.41 -11.60 5.19
CA LYS A 81 7.39 -12.67 5.46
C LYS A 81 7.32 -13.84 4.48
N LYS A 82 6.20 -14.03 3.77
CA LYS A 82 6.04 -15.09 2.76
C LYS A 82 6.53 -14.67 1.37
N LEU A 83 6.98 -13.42 1.22
CA LEU A 83 7.50 -12.87 -0.03
C LEU A 83 9.03 -12.99 -0.16
N ASP A 84 9.68 -13.53 0.88
CA ASP A 84 11.11 -13.83 0.93
C ASP A 84 11.36 -15.34 0.74
#